data_AF-A0A3N5YT59-F1
#
_entry.id   AF-A0A3N5YT59-F1
#
_cell.length_a   1.000
_cell.length_b   1.000
_cell.length_c   1.000
_cell.angle_alpha   90.00
_cell.angle_beta   90.00
_cell.angle_gamma   90.00
#
_symmetry.space_group_name_H-M   'P 1'
#
loop_
_entity.id
_entity.type
_entity.pdbx_description
1 polymer ?
#
loop_
_entity_poly.entity_id
_entity_poly.type
_entity_poly.pdbx_seq_one_letter_code
_entity_poly.pdbx_strand_id
1 'polypeptide(L)'
;RVSRNLCLDHLRRKKARPPAEDVLADEMVDLAATGATPESELAASRDRHVVWRAVRSLGRLSREMILLKEIQGLTFQEIAASLGVPVGTVKSRSNRARLELAERVLALERGGTVGPEA
;
A
#
# COMPACT_ATOMS: atom_id res chain seq x y z
N ARG A 1 3.72 4.72 31.91
CA ARG A 1 4.72 5.63 31.29
C ARG A 1 4.09 6.23 30.02
N VAL A 2 3.37 7.36 30.18
CA VAL A 2 2.49 8.00 29.17
C VAL A 2 2.87 9.47 29.06
N SER A 3 4.11 9.78 28.66
CA SER A 3 4.63 11.15 28.86
C SER A 3 5.48 11.70 27.72
N ARG A 4 5.37 11.19 26.49
CA ARG A 4 6.03 11.84 25.33
C ARG A 4 5.10 12.17 24.16
N ASN A 5 3.97 11.48 24.00
CA ASN A 5 3.06 11.74 22.87
C ASN A 5 2.11 12.92 23.10
N LEU A 6 1.78 13.25 24.36
CA LEU A 6 0.80 14.31 24.66
C LEU A 6 1.32 15.72 24.36
N CYS A 7 2.65 15.91 24.33
CA CYS A 7 3.25 17.23 24.12
C CYS A 7 3.27 17.64 22.63
N LEU A 8 3.31 16.66 21.71
CA LEU A 8 3.27 16.93 20.27
C LEU A 8 1.86 17.32 19.77
N ASP A 9 0.82 16.86 20.46
CA ASP A 9 -0.58 17.17 20.14
C ASP A 9 -0.93 18.65 20.36
N HIS A 10 -0.29 19.31 21.32
CA HIS A 10 -0.60 20.72 21.63
C HIS A 10 -0.01 21.71 20.62
N LEU A 11 1.11 21.35 19.98
CA LEU A 11 1.78 22.20 18.97
C LEU A 11 1.21 22.03 17.56
N ARG A 12 0.63 20.86 17.23
CA ARG A 12 -0.03 20.63 15.92
C ARG A 12 -1.43 21.24 15.81
N ARG A 13 -2.17 21.35 16.92
CA ARG A 13 -3.52 21.97 16.95
C ARG A 13 -3.53 23.46 16.60
N LYS A 14 -2.38 24.16 16.69
CA LYS A 14 -2.30 25.61 16.45
C LYS A 14 -1.91 26.03 15.02
N LYS A 15 -1.58 25.12 14.08
CA LYS A 15 -0.94 25.54 12.80
C LYS A 15 -1.55 25.05 11.47
N ALA A 16 -2.70 24.39 11.40
CA ALA A 16 -3.28 24.12 10.06
C ALA A 16 -4.81 24.00 10.05
N ARG A 17 -5.43 24.77 9.14
CA ARG A 17 -6.86 25.02 8.95
C ARG A 17 -7.61 23.86 8.24
N PRO A 18 -8.93 23.64 8.48
CA PRO A 18 -9.78 22.61 7.83
C PRO A 18 -10.69 23.23 6.73
N PRO A 19 -11.67 22.51 6.13
CA PRO A 19 -11.77 21.09 5.75
C PRO A 19 -11.88 20.92 4.21
N ALA A 20 -11.71 19.71 3.67
CA ALA A 20 -12.18 19.40 2.31
C ALA A 20 -12.83 18.02 2.30
N GLU A 21 -13.99 18.02 1.67
CA GLU A 21 -15.06 17.03 1.61
C GLU A 21 -14.65 15.66 1.06
N ASP A 22 -15.49 14.69 1.43
CA ASP A 22 -15.89 13.45 0.74
C ASP A 22 -14.91 12.67 -0.14
N VAL A 23 -14.97 11.36 0.02
CA VAL A 23 -15.27 10.39 -1.06
C VAL A 23 -15.13 8.99 -0.46
N LEU A 24 -16.28 8.34 -0.38
CA LEU A 24 -16.48 6.90 -0.23
C LEU A 24 -15.96 6.18 -1.48
N ALA A 25 -15.34 5.02 -1.28
CA ALA A 25 -15.36 3.84 -2.15
C ALA A 25 -14.18 2.93 -1.73
N ASP A 26 -14.41 2.09 -0.74
CA ASP A 26 -13.53 0.95 -0.47
C ASP A 26 -14.04 -0.20 -1.34
N GLU A 27 -13.78 -0.14 -2.64
CA GLU A 27 -13.90 -1.32 -3.51
C GLU A 27 -12.64 -2.16 -3.29
N MET A 28 -12.76 -3.10 -2.36
CA MET A 28 -11.79 -4.14 -2.11
C MET A 28 -11.96 -5.19 -3.21
N VAL A 29 -10.99 -5.26 -4.14
CA VAL A 29 -11.00 -6.25 -5.22
C VAL A 29 -10.64 -7.61 -4.64
N ASP A 30 -11.64 -8.47 -4.50
CA ASP A 30 -11.47 -9.84 -4.02
C ASP A 30 -10.91 -10.70 -5.16
N LEU A 31 -9.60 -10.97 -5.12
CA LEU A 31 -8.92 -11.76 -6.14
C LEU A 31 -8.96 -13.24 -5.76
N ALA A 32 -10.14 -13.86 -5.82
CA ALA A 32 -10.29 -15.31 -5.65
C ALA A 32 -10.17 -16.04 -7.00
N ALA A 33 -9.10 -16.83 -7.17
CA ALA A 33 -8.86 -17.62 -8.38
C ALA A 33 -9.67 -18.94 -8.35
N THR A 34 -10.47 -19.17 -9.40
CA THR A 34 -11.19 -20.41 -9.68
C THR A 34 -10.37 -21.33 -10.59
N GLY A 35 -10.06 -22.55 -10.12
CA GLY A 35 -9.51 -23.65 -10.95
C GLY A 35 -7.97 -23.74 -11.00
N ALA A 36 -7.38 -24.48 -10.05
CA ALA A 36 -5.95 -24.76 -10.04
C ALA A 36 -5.60 -25.94 -10.98
N THR A 37 -4.75 -25.69 -11.98
CA THR A 37 -4.02 -26.69 -12.76
C THR A 37 -2.53 -26.51 -12.46
N PRO A 38 -1.66 -27.52 -12.69
CA PRO A 38 -0.22 -27.37 -12.44
C PRO A 38 0.41 -26.17 -13.15
N GLU A 39 -0.06 -25.86 -14.36
CA GLU A 39 0.36 -24.68 -15.12
C GLU A 39 -0.15 -23.38 -14.50
N SER A 40 -1.39 -23.35 -14.00
CA SER A 40 -1.94 -22.16 -13.35
C SER A 40 -1.33 -21.90 -11.97
N GLU A 41 -0.91 -22.95 -11.26
CA GLU A 41 -0.13 -22.84 -10.02
C GLU A 41 1.26 -22.26 -10.27
N LEU A 42 1.95 -22.69 -11.33
CA LEU A 42 3.26 -22.17 -11.69
C LEU A 42 3.17 -20.70 -12.14
N ALA A 43 2.17 -20.36 -12.95
CA ALA A 43 1.90 -18.96 -13.35
C ALA A 43 1.60 -18.09 -12.12
N ALA A 44 0.70 -18.53 -11.24
CA ALA A 44 0.38 -17.81 -10.00
C ALA A 44 1.61 -17.66 -9.09
N SER A 45 2.52 -18.63 -9.06
CA SER A 45 3.76 -18.54 -8.30
C SER A 45 4.71 -17.46 -8.85
N ARG A 46 4.84 -17.39 -10.18
CA ARG A 46 5.62 -16.34 -10.87
C ARG A 46 5.02 -14.96 -10.60
N ASP A 47 3.71 -14.82 -10.73
CA ASP A 47 3.00 -13.56 -10.49
C ASP A 47 3.21 -13.08 -9.06
N ARG A 48 3.07 -13.97 -8.07
CA ARG A 48 3.37 -13.67 -6.66
C ARG A 48 4.81 -13.20 -6.47
N HIS A 49 5.78 -13.84 -7.13
CA HIS A 49 7.19 -13.46 -7.01
C HIS A 49 7.44 -12.05 -7.57
N VAL A 50 6.86 -11.73 -8.73
CA VAL A 50 6.96 -10.40 -9.36
C VAL A 50 6.36 -9.33 -8.45
N VAL A 51 5.16 -9.56 -7.91
CA VAL A 51 4.49 -8.61 -7.01
C VAL A 51 5.33 -8.36 -5.75
N TRP A 52 5.84 -9.41 -5.10
CA TRP A 52 6.68 -9.25 -3.91
C TRP A 52 7.99 -8.52 -4.20
N ARG A 53 8.63 -8.79 -5.35
CA ARG A 53 9.82 -8.05 -5.79
C ARG A 53 9.49 -6.58 -6.05
N ALA A 54 8.36 -6.29 -6.67
CA ALA A 54 7.88 -4.93 -6.90
C ALA A 54 7.68 -4.18 -5.57
N VAL A 55 6.96 -4.77 -4.60
CA VAL A 55 6.74 -4.21 -3.26
C VAL A 55 8.07 -3.92 -2.56
N ARG A 56 9.08 -4.80 -2.66
CA ARG A 56 10.40 -4.58 -2.04
C ARG A 56 11.17 -3.42 -2.68
N SER A 57 10.93 -3.12 -3.95
CA SER A 57 11.57 -2.03 -4.70
C SER A 57 10.92 -0.65 -4.51
N LEU A 58 9.76 -0.59 -3.85
CA LEU A 58 9.05 0.65 -3.57
C LEU A 58 9.83 1.58 -2.63
N GLY A 59 9.62 2.88 -2.81
CA GLY A 59 10.00 3.88 -1.82
C GLY A 59 9.43 3.57 -0.43
N ARG A 60 10.15 3.96 0.63
CA ARG A 60 9.81 3.61 2.02
C ARG A 60 8.35 3.92 2.39
N LEU A 61 7.87 5.11 2.03
CA LEU A 61 6.50 5.55 2.33
C LEU A 61 5.44 4.80 1.53
N SER A 62 5.70 4.52 0.25
CA SER A 62 4.79 3.75 -0.61
C SER A 62 4.66 2.31 -0.13
N ARG A 63 5.80 1.68 0.19
CA ARG A 63 5.82 0.33 0.77
C ARG A 63 5.06 0.27 2.09
N GLU A 64 5.30 1.20 3.01
CA GLU A 64 4.58 1.28 4.29
C GLU A 64 3.06 1.37 4.07
N MET A 65 2.62 2.20 3.13
CA MET A 65 1.20 2.30 2.79
C MET A 65 0.59 1.00 2.26
N ILE A 66 1.27 0.30 1.34
CA ILE A 66 0.81 -0.98 0.81
C ILE A 66 0.75 -2.05 1.92
N LEU A 67 1.77 -2.11 2.78
CA LEU A 67 1.79 -3.07 3.90
C LEU A 67 0.61 -2.85 4.86
N LEU A 68 0.35 -1.60 5.24
CA LEU A 68 -0.73 -1.29 6.18
C LEU A 68 -2.13 -1.51 5.58
N LYS A 69 -2.37 -1.08 4.33
CA LYS A 69 -3.71 -1.16 3.72
C LYS A 69 -4.00 -2.54 3.13
N GLU A 70 -3.11 -3.08 2.30
CA GLU A 70 -3.41 -4.27 1.50
C GLU A 70 -3.04 -5.57 2.23
N ILE A 71 -1.99 -5.56 3.06
CA ILE A 71 -1.51 -6.77 3.75
C ILE A 71 -2.07 -6.87 5.16
N GLN A 72 -2.07 -5.78 5.92
CA GLN A 72 -2.66 -5.76 7.27
C GLN A 72 -4.17 -5.46 7.26
N GLY A 73 -4.73 -5.06 6.11
CA GLY A 73 -6.17 -4.82 5.97
C GLY A 73 -6.69 -3.61 6.75
N LEU A 74 -5.82 -2.69 7.16
CA LEU A 74 -6.24 -1.54 7.96
C LEU A 74 -7.09 -0.56 7.14
N THR A 75 -8.10 0.00 7.78
CA THR A 75 -8.91 1.07 7.21
C THR A 75 -8.10 2.38 7.11
N PHE A 76 -8.53 3.31 6.24
CA PHE A 76 -7.85 4.61 6.15
C PHE A 76 -7.87 5.39 7.46
N GLN A 77 -8.91 5.22 8.27
CA GLN A 77 -9.06 5.82 9.59
C GLN A 77 -8.04 5.26 10.58
N GLU A 78 -7.84 3.94 10.62
CA GLU A 78 -6.83 3.30 11.48
C GLU A 78 -5.41 3.68 11.07
N ILE A 79 -5.13 3.72 9.77
CA ILE A 79 -3.82 4.17 9.27
C ILE A 79 -3.58 5.63 9.62
N ALA A 80 -4.60 6.50 9.47
CA ALA A 80 -4.52 7.91 9.83
C ALA A 80 -4.21 8.11 11.32
N ALA A 81 -4.89 7.34 12.18
CA ALA A 81 -4.67 7.35 13.62
C ALA A 81 -3.27 6.83 13.99
N SER A 82 -2.83 5.73 13.38
CA SER A 82 -1.51 5.12 13.63
C SER A 82 -0.35 6.03 13.21
N LEU A 83 -0.47 6.69 12.06
CA LEU A 83 0.57 7.57 11.51
C LEU A 83 0.46 9.02 11.99
N GLY A 84 -0.62 9.39 12.68
CA GLY A 84 -0.90 10.76 13.12
C GLY A 84 -0.98 11.75 11.95
N VAL A 85 -1.64 11.35 10.86
CA VAL A 85 -1.84 12.19 9.65
C VAL A 85 -3.33 12.24 9.27
N PRO A 86 -3.79 13.26 8.54
CA PRO A 86 -5.19 13.31 8.09
C PRO A 86 -5.55 12.15 7.14
N VAL A 87 -6.79 11.68 7.19
CA VAL A 87 -7.31 10.63 6.29
C VAL A 87 -7.11 10.98 4.81
N GLY A 88 -7.28 12.24 4.41
CA GLY A 88 -6.99 12.68 3.03
C GLY A 88 -5.52 12.53 2.63
N THR A 89 -4.58 12.68 3.57
CA THR A 89 -3.16 12.38 3.34
C THR A 89 -2.94 10.89 3.16
N VAL A 90 -3.63 10.04 3.93
CA VAL A 90 -3.58 8.59 3.76
C VAL A 90 -4.09 8.18 2.38
N LYS A 91 -5.26 8.69 1.95
CA LYS A 91 -5.83 8.42 0.62
C LYS A 91 -4.87 8.81 -0.51
N SER A 92 -4.35 10.04 -0.47
CA SER A 92 -3.40 10.52 -1.51
C SER A 92 -2.05 9.79 -1.50
N ARG A 93 -1.57 9.31 -0.34
CA ARG A 93 -0.39 8.45 -0.26
C ARG A 93 -0.69 7.03 -0.77
N SER A 94 -1.86 6.49 -0.45
CA SER A 94 -2.31 5.18 -0.92
C SER A 94 -2.38 5.14 -2.46
N ASN A 95 -2.96 6.18 -3.08
CA ASN A 95 -3.03 6.26 -4.53
C ASN A 95 -1.63 6.30 -5.17
N ARG A 96 -0.73 7.15 -4.64
CA ARG A 96 0.67 7.21 -5.12
C ARG A 96 1.40 5.88 -4.95
N ALA A 97 1.18 5.20 -3.83
CA ALA A 97 1.78 3.90 -3.56
C ALA A 97 1.32 2.83 -4.56
N ARG A 98 0.02 2.82 -4.90
CA ARG A 98 -0.54 1.92 -5.92
C ARG A 98 -0.01 2.22 -7.32
N LEU A 99 0.11 3.49 -7.71
CA LEU A 99 0.71 3.89 -8.99
C LEU A 99 2.18 3.46 -9.07
N GLU A 100 2.97 3.72 -8.02
CA GLU A 100 4.36 3.28 -7.98
C GLU A 100 4.46 1.75 -8.05
N LEU A 101 3.59 1.01 -7.34
CA LEU A 101 3.55 -0.44 -7.41
C LEU A 101 3.26 -0.95 -8.83
N ALA A 102 2.26 -0.37 -9.50
CA ALA A 102 1.95 -0.70 -10.88
C ALA A 102 3.14 -0.44 -11.82
N GLU A 103 3.81 0.70 -11.66
CA GLU A 103 5.03 1.02 -12.43
C GLU A 103 6.14 -0.02 -12.20
N ARG A 104 6.38 -0.43 -10.95
CA ARG A 104 7.39 -1.46 -10.62
C ARG A 104 7.04 -2.82 -11.19
N VAL A 105 5.78 -3.25 -11.08
CA VAL A 105 5.32 -4.53 -11.65
C VAL A 105 5.52 -4.52 -13.16
N LEU A 106 5.03 -3.49 -13.86
CA LEU A 106 5.18 -3.38 -15.32
C LEU A 106 6.65 -3.30 -15.75
N ALA A 107 7.53 -2.69 -14.96
CA ALA A 107 8.96 -2.65 -15.25
C ALA A 107 9.62 -4.03 -15.10
N LEU A 108 9.22 -4.81 -14.10
CA LEU A 108 9.71 -6.17 -13.87
C LEU A 108 9.20 -7.16 -14.92
N GLU A 109 7.95 -7.02 -15.36
CA GLU A 109 7.40 -7.81 -16.47
C GLU A 109 8.10 -7.49 -17.79
N ARG A 110 8.34 -6.20 -18.08
CA ARG A 110 9.06 -5.77 -19.28
C ARG A 110 10.55 -6.12 -19.26
N GLY A 111 11.18 -6.15 -18.09
CA GLY A 111 12.56 -6.62 -17.90
C GLY A 111 12.69 -8.14 -17.75
N GLY A 112 11.58 -8.87 -17.77
CA GLY A 112 11.44 -10.26 -17.37
C GLY A 112 11.40 -11.30 -18.50
N THR A 113 12.05 -11.05 -19.65
CA THR A 113 12.50 -12.13 -20.55
C THR A 113 13.85 -12.71 -20.17
N VAL A 114 14.46 -12.28 -19.06
CA VAL A 114 15.64 -12.96 -18.53
C VAL A 114 15.17 -14.05 -17.57
N GLY A 115 15.25 -15.28 -18.08
CA GLY A 115 14.86 -16.52 -17.42
C GLY A 115 15.65 -16.86 -16.15
N PRO A 116 15.47 -18.09 -15.65
CA PRO A 116 15.52 -18.44 -14.23
C PRO A 116 16.96 -18.47 -13.66
N GLU A 117 17.10 -17.95 -12.45
CA GLU A 117 18.18 -18.31 -11.51
C GLU A 117 17.48 -18.84 -10.26
N ALA A 118 17.74 -20.01 -9.70
CA ALA A 118 18.61 -21.15 -9.99
C ALA A 118 18.02 -22.36 -9.24
#